data_AF-A0AA48H4I4-F1
#
_entry.id   AF-A0AA48H4I4-F1
#
_cell.length_a   1.000
_cell.length_b   1.000
_cell.length_c   1.000
_cell.angle_alpha   90.00
_cell.angle_beta   90.00
_cell.angle_gamma   90.00
#
_symmetry.space_group_name_H-M   'P 1'
#
loop_
_entity.id
_entity.type
_entity.pdbx_description
1 polymer ?
#
loop_
_entity_poly.entity_id
_entity_poly.type
_entity_poly.pdbx_seq_one_letter_code
_entity_poly.pdbx_strand_id
1 'polypeptide(L)'
;MLVACNAASDEPLPPEGKELDKGVQPMGPGLYAVGDGSQVYVRTQLATDGTYQDLDPSGAVVGSGSWSSLDEVICFDPAGDGDEQQERCWSNSPPDEDGSFMTTRDDGSESYRVTLLEE
;
A
#
# COMPACT_ATOMS: atom_id res chain seq x y z
N MET A 1 35.21 6.12 55.09
CA MET A 1 34.13 6.96 55.65
C MET A 1 33.30 7.45 54.48
N LEU A 2 32.05 6.97 54.41
CA LEU A 2 30.89 7.37 53.61
C LEU A 2 30.93 7.42 52.05
N VAL A 3 29.84 6.82 51.54
CA VAL A 3 29.34 6.64 50.17
C VAL A 3 28.61 7.90 49.66
N ALA A 4 28.56 8.11 48.34
CA ALA A 4 27.38 8.65 47.66
C ALA A 4 27.32 8.17 46.20
N CYS A 5 26.49 7.15 45.93
CA CYS A 5 26.06 6.74 44.60
C CYS A 5 25.02 7.72 44.08
N ASN A 6 25.20 8.25 42.86
CA ASN A 6 24.13 8.94 42.14
C ASN A 6 23.38 7.91 41.29
N ALA A 7 22.08 7.76 41.56
CA ALA A 7 21.19 6.87 40.84
C ALA A 7 20.88 7.44 39.44
N ALA A 8 21.18 6.67 38.39
CA ALA A 8 20.50 6.82 37.11
C ALA A 8 19.18 6.04 37.23
N SER A 9 18.05 6.73 37.03
CA SER A 9 16.73 6.11 36.96
C SER A 9 16.70 5.12 35.81
N ASP A 10 16.65 3.84 36.16
CA ASP A 10 16.28 2.74 35.28
C ASP A 10 14.74 2.73 35.23
N GLU A 11 14.15 3.57 34.38
CA GLU A 11 12.78 3.32 33.93
C GLU A 11 12.88 2.22 32.86
N PRO A 12 12.32 1.02 33.09
CA PRO A 12 12.29 0.01 32.06
C PRO A 12 11.44 0.54 30.91
N LEU A 13 12.08 0.72 29.75
CA LEU A 13 11.37 0.89 28.49
C LEU A 13 10.35 -0.26 28.39
N PRO A 14 9.10 0.02 27.96
CA PRO A 14 8.16 -1.05 27.69
C PRO A 14 8.82 -2.04 26.72
N PRO A 15 8.61 -3.36 26.89
CA PRO A 15 9.21 -4.32 25.98
C PRO A 15 8.83 -3.94 24.56
N GLU A 16 9.84 -3.72 23.72
CA GLU A 16 9.70 -3.56 22.28
C GLU A 16 8.68 -4.59 21.84
N GLY A 17 7.50 -4.08 21.47
CA GLY A 17 6.45 -4.90 20.89
C GLY A 17 7.14 -5.62 19.74
N LYS A 18 7.13 -6.94 19.79
CA LYS A 18 7.64 -7.78 18.71
C LYS A 18 7.10 -7.17 17.44
N GLU A 19 7.97 -6.59 16.62
CA GLU A 19 7.63 -6.24 15.26
C GLU A 19 7.15 -7.55 14.67
N LEU A 20 5.83 -7.66 14.58
CA LEU A 20 5.19 -8.77 13.93
C LEU A 20 5.78 -8.70 12.53
N ASP A 21 6.49 -9.75 12.13
CA ASP A 21 6.82 -10.05 10.74
C ASP A 21 5.46 -10.16 10.02
N LYS A 22 4.87 -8.99 9.75
CA LYS A 22 3.57 -8.88 9.14
C LYS A 22 3.90 -8.96 7.66
N GLY A 23 3.74 -10.14 7.08
CA GLY A 23 3.92 -10.33 5.65
C GLY A 23 3.11 -9.29 4.89
N VAL A 24 3.79 -8.55 4.02
CA VAL A 24 3.18 -7.56 3.15
C VAL A 24 2.21 -8.22 2.15
N GLN A 25 1.17 -7.51 1.73
CA GLN A 25 0.18 -8.02 0.78
C GLN A 25 0.66 -7.99 -0.68
N PRO A 26 0.85 -9.16 -1.33
CA PRO A 26 0.97 -9.21 -2.78
C PRO A 26 -0.40 -8.92 -3.42
N MET A 27 -0.39 -8.26 -4.58
CA MET A 27 -1.58 -8.04 -5.41
C MET A 27 -1.53 -8.95 -6.65
N GLY A 28 -2.70 -9.38 -7.12
CA GLY A 28 -2.86 -10.20 -8.31
C GLY A 28 -4.00 -9.69 -9.18
N PRO A 29 -4.41 -10.45 -10.20
CA PRO A 29 -5.63 -10.12 -10.96
C PRO A 29 -6.84 -9.98 -10.03
N GLY A 30 -7.69 -9.01 -10.31
CA GLY A 30 -8.87 -8.70 -9.50
C GLY A 30 -9.31 -7.23 -9.61
N LEU A 31 -10.44 -6.90 -9.01
CA LEU A 31 -10.98 -5.55 -8.91
C LEU A 31 -10.75 -5.00 -7.51
N TYR A 32 -10.05 -3.88 -7.41
CA TYR A 32 -9.67 -3.25 -6.15
C TYR A 32 -10.30 -1.87 -6.00
N ALA A 33 -10.87 -1.57 -4.84
CA ALA A 33 -11.21 -0.20 -4.45
C ALA A 33 -9.98 0.48 -3.84
N VAL A 34 -9.70 1.71 -4.27
CA VAL A 34 -8.62 2.55 -3.72
C VAL A 34 -9.24 3.83 -3.14
N GLY A 35 -8.89 4.14 -1.90
CA GLY A 35 -9.56 5.20 -1.14
C GLY A 35 -8.86 5.55 0.18
N ASP A 36 -9.62 6.07 1.13
CA ASP A 36 -9.15 6.39 2.50
C ASP A 36 -9.95 5.68 3.60
N GLY A 37 -10.81 4.73 3.20
CA GLY A 37 -11.74 4.02 4.09
C GLY A 37 -13.08 4.75 4.32
N SER A 38 -13.17 6.05 4.03
CA SER A 38 -14.43 6.81 4.04
C SER A 38 -15.00 6.97 2.64
N GLN A 39 -14.14 7.15 1.64
CA GLN A 39 -14.50 7.33 0.24
C GLN A 39 -13.62 6.45 -0.67
N VAL A 40 -14.24 5.92 -1.72
CA VAL A 40 -13.54 5.31 -2.87
C VAL A 40 -13.26 6.40 -3.89
N TYR A 41 -11.99 6.56 -4.26
CA TYR A 41 -11.55 7.53 -5.27
C TYR A 41 -11.56 6.93 -6.67
N VAL A 42 -11.07 5.70 -6.77
CA VAL A 42 -10.94 4.95 -8.03
C VAL A 42 -11.13 3.46 -7.74
N ARG A 43 -11.55 2.70 -8.75
CA ARG A 43 -11.44 1.25 -8.75
C ARG A 43 -10.43 0.82 -9.81
N THR A 44 -9.49 -0.03 -9.45
CA THR A 44 -8.45 -0.51 -10.36
C THR A 44 -8.72 -1.98 -10.66
N GLN A 45 -8.95 -2.28 -11.93
CA GLN A 45 -9.04 -3.65 -12.44
C GLN A 45 -7.66 -4.09 -12.89
N LEU A 46 -7.12 -5.13 -12.27
CA LEU A 46 -5.91 -5.82 -12.70
C LEU A 46 -6.30 -7.06 -13.51
N ALA A 47 -5.81 -7.16 -14.75
CA ALA A 47 -6.05 -8.30 -15.62
C ALA A 47 -4.86 -9.28 -15.60
N THR A 48 -5.14 -10.56 -15.86
CA THR A 48 -4.12 -11.63 -15.88
C THR A 48 -3.04 -11.45 -16.95
N ASP A 49 -3.32 -10.68 -18.00
CA ASP A 49 -2.37 -10.39 -19.07
C ASP A 49 -1.37 -9.26 -18.74
N GLY A 50 -1.42 -8.73 -17.52
CA GLY A 50 -0.56 -7.63 -17.07
C GLY A 50 -1.07 -6.25 -17.47
N THR A 51 -2.32 -6.11 -17.93
CA THR A 51 -2.96 -4.82 -18.18
C THR A 51 -3.83 -4.39 -17.01
N TYR A 52 -4.02 -3.08 -16.83
CA TYR A 52 -4.95 -2.53 -15.85
C TYR A 52 -5.85 -1.45 -16.43
N GLN A 53 -6.98 -1.23 -15.77
CA GLN A 53 -7.88 -0.10 -16.01
C GLN A 53 -8.27 0.55 -14.69
N ASP A 54 -8.17 1.87 -14.64
CA ASP A 54 -8.69 2.69 -13.56
C ASP A 54 -10.08 3.21 -13.94
N LEU A 55 -11.03 2.99 -13.03
CA LEU A 55 -12.43 3.34 -13.17
C LEU A 55 -12.79 4.40 -12.13
N ASP A 56 -13.42 5.48 -12.55
CA ASP A 56 -14.00 6.44 -11.62
C ASP A 56 -15.14 5.79 -10.79
N PRO A 57 -15.67 6.47 -9.75
CA PRO A 57 -16.74 5.91 -8.94
C PRO A 57 -18.01 5.55 -9.73
N SER A 58 -18.24 6.17 -10.89
CA SER A 58 -19.36 5.88 -11.80
C SER A 58 -19.12 4.65 -12.69
N GLY A 59 -17.87 4.16 -12.76
CA GLY A 59 -17.46 3.03 -13.57
C GLY A 59 -16.91 3.40 -14.94
N ALA A 60 -16.65 4.69 -15.21
CA ALA A 60 -16.03 5.12 -16.46
C ALA A 60 -14.50 4.94 -16.39
N VAL A 61 -13.90 4.47 -17.48
CA VAL A 61 -12.44 4.34 -17.59
C VAL A 61 -11.80 5.73 -17.63
N VAL A 62 -10.89 5.98 -16.70
CA VAL A 62 -10.13 7.25 -16.56
C VAL A 62 -8.62 7.06 -16.70
N GLY A 63 -8.15 5.81 -16.70
CA GLY A 63 -6.74 5.47 -16.91
C GLY A 63 -6.58 4.01 -17.29
N SER A 64 -5.46 3.68 -17.94
CA SER A 64 -5.11 2.31 -18.30
C SER A 64 -3.62 2.20 -18.59
N GLY A 65 -3.08 1.00 -18.49
CA GLY A 65 -1.69 0.72 -18.81
C GLY A 65 -1.30 -0.70 -18.48
N SER A 66 -0.03 -0.89 -18.15
CA SER A 66 0.50 -2.18 -17.70
C SER A 66 0.73 -2.17 -16.19
N TRP A 67 0.62 -3.32 -15.56
CA TRP A 67 0.99 -3.50 -14.16
C TRP A 67 1.94 -4.69 -14.02
N SER A 68 2.78 -4.61 -12.99
CA SER A 68 3.61 -5.72 -12.56
C SER A 68 3.70 -5.74 -11.05
N SER A 69 3.88 -6.93 -10.49
CA SER A 69 4.09 -7.11 -9.06
C SER A 69 5.35 -7.94 -8.85
N LEU A 70 6.26 -7.44 -8.02
CA LEU A 70 7.41 -8.19 -7.53
C LEU A 70 7.40 -8.12 -6.01
N ASP A 71 7.30 -9.29 -5.38
CA ASP A 71 7.17 -9.45 -3.93
C ASP A 71 6.02 -8.58 -3.38
N GLU A 72 6.39 -7.46 -2.78
CA GLU A 72 5.54 -6.58 -2.00
C GLU A 72 5.31 -5.22 -2.66
N VAL A 73 5.89 -5.04 -3.85
CA VAL A 73 5.81 -3.83 -4.67
C VAL A 73 4.95 -4.12 -5.89
N ILE A 74 3.99 -3.23 -6.13
CA ILE A 74 3.22 -3.17 -7.37
C ILE A 74 3.61 -1.91 -8.14
N CYS A 75 3.94 -2.05 -9.42
CA CYS A 75 4.27 -0.96 -10.31
C CYS A 75 3.22 -0.84 -11.41
N PHE A 76 2.79 0.38 -11.67
CA PHE A 76 1.85 0.76 -12.71
C PHE A 76 2.57 1.62 -13.74
N ASP A 77 2.51 1.22 -15.00
CA ASP A 77 3.05 1.92 -16.15
C ASP A 77 1.87 2.41 -17.03
N PRO A 78 1.38 3.65 -16.83
CA PRO A 78 0.25 4.17 -17.58
C PRO A 78 0.58 4.32 -19.06
N ALA A 79 -0.38 4.04 -19.95
CA ALA A 79 -0.15 4.17 -21.38
C ALA A 79 0.05 5.64 -21.81
N GLY A 80 1.14 5.91 -22.55
CA GLY A 80 1.48 7.21 -23.13
C GLY A 80 2.86 7.69 -22.71
N ASP A 81 3.25 8.90 -23.11
CA ASP A 81 4.63 9.43 -22.92
C ASP A 81 4.69 10.76 -22.15
N GLY A 82 3.58 11.21 -21.55
CA GLY A 82 3.56 12.47 -20.80
C GLY A 82 4.07 12.34 -19.36
N ASP A 83 4.20 13.47 -18.67
CA ASP A 83 4.69 13.52 -17.29
C ASP A 83 3.79 12.75 -16.31
N GLU A 84 2.50 12.64 -16.60
CA GLU A 84 1.55 11.85 -15.80
C GLU A 84 1.58 10.35 -16.16
N GLN A 85 2.25 9.95 -17.24
CA GLN A 85 2.37 8.56 -17.71
C GLN A 85 3.68 7.88 -17.29
N GLN A 86 4.42 8.48 -16.35
CA GLN A 86 5.58 7.81 -15.78
C GLN A 86 5.15 6.64 -14.90
N GLU A 87 5.93 5.55 -14.93
CA GLU A 87 5.76 4.42 -14.04
C GLU A 87 5.78 4.85 -12.57
N ARG A 88 4.91 4.24 -11.76
CA ARG A 88 4.82 4.49 -10.32
C ARG A 88 4.74 3.17 -9.58
N CYS A 89 5.60 3.01 -8.59
CA CYS A 89 5.64 1.83 -7.74
C CYS A 89 5.10 2.12 -6.35
N TRP A 90 4.46 1.12 -5.77
CA TRP A 90 3.79 1.20 -4.48
C TRP A 90 4.15 0.00 -3.62
N SER A 91 4.49 0.27 -2.37
CA SER A 91 4.72 -0.75 -1.36
C SER A 91 3.45 -0.95 -0.55
N ASN A 92 3.03 -2.21 -0.42
CA ASN A 92 1.85 -2.54 0.35
C ASN A 92 2.18 -2.72 1.83
N SER A 93 1.18 -2.52 2.68
CA SER A 93 1.24 -2.94 4.07
C SER A 93 0.73 -4.38 4.17
N PRO A 94 0.92 -5.01 5.33
CA PRO A 94 0.15 -6.19 5.70
C PRO A 94 -1.35 -5.88 5.71
N PRO A 95 -2.20 -6.90 5.56
CA PRO A 95 -3.63 -6.70 5.58
C PRO A 95 -4.13 -6.51 7.01
N ASP A 96 -5.18 -5.71 7.15
CA ASP A 96 -6.01 -5.62 8.33
C ASP A 96 -6.93 -6.85 8.44
N GLU A 97 -7.65 -6.97 9.57
CA GLU A 97 -8.56 -8.10 9.82
C GLU A 97 -9.68 -8.25 8.79
N ASP A 98 -10.01 -7.17 8.08
CA ASP A 98 -11.02 -7.16 7.02
C ASP A 98 -10.44 -7.42 5.61
N GLY A 99 -9.14 -7.71 5.51
CA GLY A 99 -8.44 -7.99 4.26
C GLY A 99 -8.03 -6.76 3.47
N SER A 100 -8.35 -5.55 3.94
CA SER A 100 -7.81 -4.32 3.35
C SER A 100 -6.36 -4.09 3.74
N PHE A 101 -5.64 -3.25 3.01
CA PHE A 101 -4.27 -2.86 3.36
C PHE A 101 -4.00 -1.43 2.90
N MET A 102 -2.92 -0.84 3.38
CA MET A 102 -2.42 0.45 2.88
C MET A 102 -1.43 0.21 1.74
N THR A 103 -1.55 0.98 0.67
CA THR A 103 -0.53 1.05 -0.40
C THR A 103 0.10 2.42 -0.36
N THR A 104 1.43 2.49 -0.39
CA THR A 104 2.18 3.75 -0.25
C THR A 104 3.15 3.88 -1.41
N ARG A 105 3.15 5.05 -2.04
CA ARG A 105 4.04 5.34 -3.16
C ARG A 105 5.50 5.23 -2.71
N ASP A 106 6.37 4.81 -3.61
CA ASP A 106 7.80 4.63 -3.37
C ASP A 106 8.50 5.89 -2.81
N ASP A 107 8.08 7.08 -3.24
CA ASP A 107 8.55 8.37 -2.73
C ASP A 107 7.90 8.83 -1.40
N GLY A 108 6.92 8.07 -0.90
CA GLY A 108 6.18 8.33 0.33
C GLY A 108 5.21 9.53 0.26
N SER A 109 5.01 10.12 -0.91
CA SER A 109 4.16 11.31 -1.08
C SER A 109 2.67 11.01 -1.00
N GLU A 110 2.28 9.77 -1.29
CA GLU A 110 0.89 9.33 -1.40
C GLU A 110 0.70 7.98 -0.68
N SER A 111 -0.43 7.82 0.01
CA SER A 111 -0.82 6.57 0.64
C SER A 111 -2.33 6.42 0.62
N TYR A 112 -2.81 5.22 0.26
CA TYR A 112 -4.22 4.91 0.10
C TYR A 112 -4.57 3.58 0.74
N ARG A 113 -5.81 3.45 1.18
CA ARG A 113 -6.41 2.18 1.57
C ARG A 113 -6.87 1.44 0.33
N VAL A 114 -6.51 0.18 0.22
CA VAL A 114 -6.89 -0.75 -0.85
C VAL A 114 -7.78 -1.85 -0.29
N THR A 115 -8.82 -2.23 -1.03
CA THR A 115 -9.71 -3.33 -0.66
C THR A 115 -10.07 -4.12 -1.90
N LEU A 116 -9.83 -5.44 -1.88
CA LEU A 116 -10.26 -6.35 -2.94
C LEU A 116 -11.78 -6.45 -2.94
N LEU A 117 -12.40 -6.24 -4.09
CA LEU A 117 -13.85 -6.34 -4.30
C LEU A 117 -14.21 -7.68 -4.94
N GLU A 118 -13.45 -8.08 -5.97
CA GLU A 118 -13.68 -9.30 -6.77
C GLU A 118 -12.33 -9.87 -7.24
N GLU A 119 -12.19 -11.19 -7.30
CA GLU A 119 -11.04 -11.93 -7.86
C GLU A 119 -11.24 -12.27 -9.34
#